data_AF-A0A101HGB3-F1
#
_entry.id   AF-A0A101HGB3-F1
#
_cell.length_a   1.000
_cell.length_b   1.000
_cell.length_c   1.000
_cell.angle_alpha   90.00
_cell.angle_beta   90.00
_cell.angle_gamma   90.00
#
_symmetry.space_group_name_H-M   'P 1'
#
loop_
_entity.id
_entity.type
_entity.pdbx_description
1 polymer ?
#
loop_
_entity_poly.entity_id
_entity_poly.type
_entity_poly.pdbx_seq_one_letter_code
_entity_poly.pdbx_strand_id
1 'polypeptide(L)'
;MSKLIVPPNKEDHIQGDIDKNVTLVEYGDFECPHCGAAYPIVKEIQKIEGDSLAFIFRNFPLSHAHPHALHAAYAAESAGKQDKYWEMHDLLLENQDALEDEDLKAYAEKLNLDI
;
A
#
# COMPACT_ATOMS: atom_id res chain seq x y z
N MET A 1 15.58 -20.40 -8.19
CA MET A 1 15.28 -19.13 -7.51
C MET A 1 14.06 -18.53 -8.18
N SER A 2 13.00 -18.28 -7.43
CA SER A 2 11.80 -17.62 -7.93
C SER A 2 12.16 -16.18 -8.27
N LYS A 3 12.08 -15.80 -9.54
CA LYS A 3 12.29 -14.42 -9.99
C LYS A 3 10.91 -13.81 -10.25
N LEU A 4 10.66 -12.61 -9.75
CA LEU A 4 9.45 -11.87 -10.10
C LEU A 4 9.43 -11.64 -11.62
N ILE A 5 8.26 -11.80 -12.24
CA ILE A 5 8.08 -11.53 -13.67
C ILE A 5 8.42 -10.06 -13.95
N VAL A 6 7.90 -9.16 -13.11
CA VAL A 6 8.26 -7.74 -13.10
C VAL A 6 9.18 -7.48 -11.91
N PRO A 7 10.47 -7.20 -12.13
CA PRO A 7 11.37 -6.87 -11.02
C PRO A 7 10.96 -5.54 -10.35
N PRO A 8 11.36 -5.31 -9.08
CA PRO A 8 11.30 -3.99 -8.45
C PRO A 8 11.96 -2.94 -9.33
N ASN A 9 11.31 -1.78 -9.48
CA ASN A 9 11.83 -0.68 -10.28
C ASN A 9 11.29 0.67 -9.79
N LYS A 10 11.71 1.77 -10.42
CA LYS A 10 11.38 3.15 -9.98
C LYS A 10 9.93 3.56 -10.17
N GLU A 11 9.12 2.77 -10.86
CA GLU A 11 7.68 3.00 -10.99
C GLU A 11 6.90 2.43 -9.78
N ASP A 12 7.55 1.60 -8.95
CA ASP A 12 6.96 1.14 -7.69
C ASP A 12 6.91 2.25 -6.64
N HIS A 13 5.90 2.20 -5.77
CA HIS A 13 5.93 2.95 -4.52
C HIS A 13 6.91 2.26 -3.56
N ILE A 14 7.96 2.97 -3.17
CA ILE A 14 9.09 2.42 -2.39
C ILE A 14 9.25 3.21 -1.09
N GLN A 15 9.43 2.51 0.03
CA GLN A 15 10.09 3.06 1.23
C GLN A 15 11.46 2.40 1.36
N GLY A 16 12.55 3.19 1.30
CA GLY A 16 13.93 2.69 1.31
C GLY A 16 14.62 2.72 -0.06
N ASP A 17 15.75 2.01 -0.21
CA ASP A 17 16.57 2.01 -1.42
C ASP A 17 16.76 0.59 -1.99
N ILE A 18 16.07 0.30 -3.11
CA ILE A 18 16.07 -1.04 -3.74
C ILE A 18 17.44 -1.46 -4.31
N ASP A 19 18.37 -0.54 -4.53
CA ASP A 19 19.69 -0.84 -5.07
C ASP A 19 20.70 -1.25 -3.97
N LYS A 20 20.40 -0.92 -2.71
CA LYS A 20 21.29 -1.14 -1.56
C LYS A 20 20.74 -2.12 -0.53
N ASN A 21 19.42 -2.32 -0.51
CA ASN A 21 18.73 -2.98 0.59
C ASN A 21 18.14 -4.34 0.19
N VAL A 22 17.83 -5.15 1.20
CA VAL A 22 16.94 -6.30 1.02
C VAL A 22 15.55 -5.76 0.66
N THR A 23 14.95 -6.26 -0.43
CA THR A 23 13.64 -5.77 -0.88
C THR A 23 12.53 -6.73 -0.47
N LEU A 24 11.55 -6.24 0.27
CA LEU A 24 10.28 -6.90 0.54
C LEU A 24 9.22 -6.35 -0.42
N VAL A 25 8.66 -7.22 -1.26
CA VAL A 25 7.54 -6.88 -2.14
C VAL A 25 6.29 -7.56 -1.62
N GLU A 26 5.29 -6.78 -1.26
CA GLU A 26 3.95 -7.25 -0.90
C GLU A 26 2.99 -6.99 -2.06
N TYR A 27 2.24 -8.02 -2.47
CA TYR A 27 1.09 -7.85 -3.34
C TYR A 27 -0.14 -7.87 -2.44
N GLY A 28 -0.81 -6.73 -2.31
CA GLY A 28 -1.82 -6.52 -1.28
C GLY A 28 -3.14 -5.99 -1.82
N ASP A 29 -4.16 -6.22 -1.01
CA ASP A 29 -5.54 -5.81 -1.23
C ASP A 29 -6.00 -5.14 0.06
N PHE A 30 -6.47 -3.89 -0.04
CA PHE A 30 -6.82 -3.06 1.11
C PHE A 30 -8.02 -3.57 1.91
N GLU A 31 -8.89 -4.39 1.35
CA GLU A 31 -10.06 -4.96 2.03
C GLU A 31 -9.80 -6.41 2.48
N CYS A 32 -8.68 -7.01 2.09
CA CYS A 32 -8.31 -8.36 2.49
C CYS A 32 -7.95 -8.43 3.99
N PRO A 33 -8.64 -9.25 4.80
CA PRO A 33 -8.33 -9.38 6.23
C PRO A 33 -6.91 -9.88 6.53
N HIS A 34 -6.33 -10.67 5.61
CA HIS A 34 -4.96 -11.16 5.75
C HIS A 34 -3.92 -10.07 5.49
N CYS A 35 -4.19 -9.15 4.56
CA CYS A 35 -3.33 -7.97 4.34
C CYS A 35 -3.37 -7.05 5.57
N GLY A 36 -4.55 -6.85 6.15
CA GLY A 36 -4.68 -6.14 7.43
C GLY A 36 -3.94 -6.79 8.59
N ALA A 37 -4.00 -8.12 8.70
CA ALA A 37 -3.25 -8.85 9.71
C ALA A 37 -1.73 -8.78 9.48
N ALA A 38 -1.28 -8.67 8.23
CA ALA A 38 0.13 -8.53 7.87
C ALA A 38 0.66 -7.11 8.11
N TYR A 39 -0.16 -6.07 7.92
CA TYR A 39 0.20 -4.66 8.06
C TYR A 39 1.03 -4.34 9.32
N PRO A 40 0.58 -4.65 10.56
CA PRO A 40 1.36 -4.34 11.76
C PRO A 40 2.67 -5.12 11.83
N ILE A 41 2.72 -6.34 11.27
CA ILE A 41 3.93 -7.17 11.22
C ILE A 41 4.94 -6.56 10.25
N VAL A 42 4.50 -6.11 9.08
CA VAL A 42 5.35 -5.41 8.11
C VAL A 42 5.88 -4.11 8.70
N LYS A 43 5.04 -3.31 9.38
CA LYS A 43 5.49 -2.12 10.11
C LYS A 43 6.56 -2.45 11.15
N GLU A 44 6.43 -3.56 11.88
CA GLU A 44 7.44 -4.00 12.84
C GLU A 44 8.76 -4.38 12.14
N ILE A 45 8.69 -5.11 11.03
CA ILE A 45 9.87 -5.45 10.22
C ILE A 45 10.57 -4.18 9.72
N GLN A 46 9.81 -3.23 9.17
CA GLN A 46 10.35 -1.93 8.74
C GLN A 46 11.05 -1.19 9.88
N LYS A 47 10.50 -1.26 11.09
CA LYS A 47 11.11 -0.64 12.28
C LYS A 47 12.39 -1.35 12.73
N ILE A 48 12.44 -2.67 12.67
CA ILE A 48 13.60 -3.47 13.09
C ILE A 48 14.75 -3.32 12.11
N GLU A 49 14.46 -3.41 10.81
CA GLU A 49 15.45 -3.37 9.75
C GLU A 49 15.87 -1.92 9.43
N GLY A 50 14.95 -0.96 9.55
CA GLY A 50 15.24 0.45 9.29
C GLY A 50 15.80 0.65 7.88
N ASP A 51 16.98 1.27 7.80
CA ASP A 51 17.63 1.61 6.54
C ASP A 51 18.15 0.40 5.74
N SER A 52 18.11 -0.83 6.28
CA SER A 52 18.53 -2.04 5.57
C SER A 52 17.44 -2.66 4.69
N LEU A 53 16.20 -2.16 4.77
CA LEU A 53 15.04 -2.67 4.05
C LEU A 53 14.57 -1.69 2.97
N ALA A 54 14.15 -2.22 1.83
CA ALA A 54 13.29 -1.53 0.89
C ALA A 54 11.93 -2.24 0.87
N PHE A 55 10.86 -1.51 1.14
CA PHE A 55 9.50 -2.03 1.10
C PHE A 55 8.77 -1.50 -0.12
N ILE A 56 8.09 -2.41 -0.82
CA ILE A 56 7.22 -2.13 -1.96
C ILE A 56 5.87 -2.77 -1.70
N PHE A 57 4.82 -1.99 -1.91
CA PHE A 57 3.45 -2.48 -1.96
C PHE A 57 2.92 -2.39 -3.40
N ARG A 58 2.43 -3.50 -3.94
CA ARG A 58 1.82 -3.59 -5.27
C ARG A 58 0.34 -3.94 -5.12
N ASN A 59 -0.50 -3.06 -5.61
CA ASN A 59 -1.94 -3.25 -5.61
C ASN A 59 -2.33 -4.54 -6.37
N PHE A 60 -3.04 -5.43 -5.69
CA PHE A 60 -3.59 -6.67 -6.25
C PHE A 60 -5.04 -6.88 -5.77
N PRO A 61 -5.97 -5.97 -6.13
CA PRO A 61 -7.35 -6.02 -5.65
C PRO A 61 -8.09 -7.24 -6.21
N LEU A 62 -8.63 -8.06 -5.30
CA LEU A 62 -9.44 -9.23 -5.61
C LEU A 62 -10.90 -8.82 -5.75
N SER A 63 -11.23 -7.97 -6.72
CA SER A 63 -12.54 -7.30 -6.86
C SER A 63 -13.76 -8.23 -6.93
N HIS A 64 -13.55 -9.55 -7.10
CA HIS A 64 -14.60 -10.56 -7.12
C HIS A 64 -15.01 -11.00 -5.69
N ALA A 65 -14.11 -10.85 -4.72
CA ALA A 65 -14.29 -11.19 -3.32
C ALA A 65 -14.34 -9.94 -2.43
N HIS A 66 -13.69 -8.86 -2.85
CA HIS A 66 -13.52 -7.62 -2.09
C HIS A 66 -14.05 -6.45 -2.94
N PRO A 67 -15.33 -6.05 -2.77
CA PRO A 67 -15.99 -5.08 -3.63
C PRO A 67 -15.37 -3.67 -3.59
N HIS A 68 -14.75 -3.26 -2.48
CA HIS A 68 -14.16 -1.94 -2.27
C HIS A 68 -12.65 -1.89 -2.58
N ALA A 69 -11.98 -3.05 -2.63
CA ALA A 69 -10.54 -3.15 -2.86
C ALA A 69 -10.02 -2.37 -4.09
N LEU A 70 -10.76 -2.41 -5.20
CA LEU A 70 -10.33 -1.71 -6.43
C LEU A 70 -10.37 -0.18 -6.27
N HIS A 71 -11.41 0.33 -5.62
CA HIS A 71 -11.56 1.77 -5.38
C HIS A 71 -10.53 2.25 -4.36
N ALA A 72 -10.28 1.48 -3.30
CA ALA A 72 -9.21 1.75 -2.34
C ALA A 72 -7.83 1.79 -3.03
N ALA A 73 -7.54 0.84 -3.93
CA ALA A 73 -6.31 0.85 -4.73
C ALA A 73 -6.21 2.11 -5.60
N TYR A 74 -7.30 2.53 -6.25
CA TYR A 74 -7.31 3.79 -7.00
C TYR A 74 -7.10 5.02 -6.12
N ALA A 75 -7.65 5.03 -4.90
CA ALA A 75 -7.44 6.13 -3.95
C ALA A 75 -5.95 6.22 -3.55
N ALA A 76 -5.31 5.09 -3.23
CA ALA A 76 -3.88 5.03 -2.93
C ALA A 76 -3.02 5.54 -4.10
N GLU A 77 -3.26 5.04 -5.33
CA GLU A 77 -2.52 5.49 -6.51
C GLU A 77 -2.75 6.98 -6.83
N SER A 78 -3.97 7.47 -6.61
CA SER A 78 -4.30 8.89 -6.80
C SER A 78 -3.60 9.78 -5.78
N ALA A 79 -3.51 9.35 -4.52
CA ALA A 79 -2.70 10.01 -3.49
C ALA A 79 -1.21 9.96 -3.81
N GLY A 80 -0.74 8.86 -4.41
CA GLY A 80 0.65 8.73 -4.87
C GLY A 80 1.05 9.74 -5.95
N LYS A 81 0.12 10.17 -6.81
CA LYS A 81 0.35 11.29 -7.76
C LYS A 81 0.54 12.64 -7.08
N GLN A 82 0.26 12.72 -5.78
CA GLN A 82 0.39 13.92 -4.94
C GLN A 82 1.34 13.67 -3.77
N ASP A 83 2.30 12.75 -3.94
CA ASP A 83 3.34 12.40 -2.97
C ASP A 83 2.85 11.88 -1.61
N LYS A 84 1.62 11.35 -1.54
CA LYS A 84 0.99 10.85 -0.30
C LYS A 84 0.51 9.40 -0.39
N TYR A 85 1.21 8.58 -1.17
CA TYR A 85 0.86 7.17 -1.35
C TYR A 85 0.84 6.44 0.00
N TRP A 86 1.90 6.57 0.79
CA TRP A 86 2.08 5.79 2.01
C TRP A 86 1.13 6.21 3.13
N GLU A 87 0.82 7.50 3.20
CA GLU A 87 -0.18 8.03 4.12
C GLU A 87 -1.58 7.50 3.79
N MET A 88 -1.93 7.41 2.50
CA MET A 88 -3.20 6.81 2.08
C MET A 88 -3.18 5.30 2.29
N HIS A 89 -2.11 4.60 1.91
CA HIS A 89 -1.94 3.17 2.13
C HIS A 89 -2.16 2.77 3.60
N ASP A 90 -1.49 3.49 4.51
CA ASP A 90 -1.61 3.24 5.95
C ASP A 90 -3.04 3.51 6.43
N LEU A 91 -3.64 4.61 6.00
CA LEU A 91 -5.00 4.97 6.38
C LEU A 91 -6.03 3.93 5.92
N LEU A 92 -5.88 3.38 4.72
CA LEU A 92 -6.76 2.33 4.20
C LEU A 92 -6.61 1.02 4.99
N LEU A 93 -5.38 0.58 5.27
CA LEU A 93 -5.14 -0.65 6.05
C LEU A 93 -5.53 -0.52 7.53
N GLU A 94 -5.49 0.68 8.08
CA GLU A 94 -5.95 0.97 9.45
C GLU A 94 -7.47 1.02 9.56
N ASN A 95 -8.20 1.14 8.44
CA ASN A 95 -9.65 1.33 8.40
C ASN A 95 -10.34 0.40 7.38
N GLN A 96 -9.96 -0.89 7.34
CA GLN A 96 -10.47 -1.84 6.33
C GLN A 96 -12.00 -2.04 6.32
N ASP A 97 -12.67 -1.75 7.45
CA ASP A 97 -14.13 -1.83 7.56
C ASP A 97 -14.85 -0.57 7.01
N ALA A 98 -14.11 0.43 6.53
CA ALA A 98 -14.61 1.72 6.05
C ALA A 98 -13.90 2.12 4.73
N LEU A 99 -14.28 1.45 3.65
CA LEU A 99 -13.69 1.63 2.32
C LEU A 99 -14.74 2.00 1.25
N GLU A 100 -15.91 2.52 1.66
CA GLU A 100 -16.90 3.05 0.72
C GLU A 100 -16.35 4.33 0.03
N ASP A 101 -16.92 4.70 -1.13
CA ASP A 101 -16.43 5.85 -1.89
C ASP A 101 -16.46 7.16 -1.08
N GLU A 102 -17.43 7.28 -0.17
CA GLU A 102 -17.54 8.37 0.79
C GLU A 102 -16.39 8.38 1.80
N ASP A 103 -15.98 7.22 2.31
CA ASP A 103 -14.83 7.08 3.21
C ASP A 103 -13.54 7.47 2.50
N LEU A 104 -13.34 6.97 1.27
CA LEU A 104 -12.16 7.27 0.45
C LEU A 104 -12.03 8.77 0.17
N LYS A 105 -13.14 9.47 -0.09
CA LYS A 105 -13.16 10.93 -0.24
C LYS A 105 -12.79 11.63 1.07
N ALA A 106 -13.37 11.21 2.20
CA ALA A 106 -13.05 11.78 3.50
C ALA A 106 -11.56 11.59 3.86
N TYR A 107 -10.97 10.46 3.47
CA TYR A 107 -9.54 10.20 3.62
C TYR A 107 -8.69 11.10 2.74
N ALA A 108 -9.09 11.31 1.48
CA ALA A 108 -8.42 12.26 0.60
C ALA A 108 -8.45 13.69 1.15
N GLU A 109 -9.59 14.14 1.67
CA GLU A 109 -9.73 15.43 2.36
C GLU A 109 -8.85 15.51 3.61
N LYS A 110 -8.85 14.46 4.45
CA LYS A 110 -8.00 14.38 5.66
C LYS A 110 -6.51 14.50 5.32
N LEU A 111 -6.10 13.92 4.20
CA LEU A 111 -4.73 14.02 3.70
C LEU A 111 -4.46 15.33 2.95
N ASN A 112 -5.44 16.24 2.80
CA ASN A 112 -5.34 17.47 2.02
C ASN A 112 -4.88 17.18 0.58
N LEU A 113 -5.58 16.26 -0.09
CA LEU A 113 -5.43 16.00 -1.52
C LEU A 113 -6.33 16.94 -2.32
N ASP A 114 -5.91 17.25 -3.55
CA ASP A 114 -6.76 17.85 -4.56
C ASP A 114 -7.76 16.79 -5.08
N ILE A 115 -9.06 17.09 -5.00
CA ILE A 115 -10.18 16.17 -5.27
C ILE A 115 -11.16 16.72 -6.31
#